data_AF-A0A1Y6BUZ6-F1
#
_entry.id   AF-A0A1Y6BUZ6-F1
#
_cell.length_a   1.000
_cell.length_b   1.000
_cell.length_c   1.000
_cell.angle_alpha   90.00
_cell.angle_beta   90.00
_cell.angle_gamma   90.00
#
_symmetry.space_group_name_H-M   'P 1'
#
loop_
_entity.id
_entity.type
_entity.pdbx_description
1 polymer ?
#
loop_
_entity_poly.entity_id
_entity_poly.type
_entity_poly.pdbx_seq_one_letter_code
_entity_poly.pdbx_strand_id
1 'polypeptide(L)'
;MLTIRQTERRLAVVALWGVAGPFGLGLIQSGLGRGSIALGLLGFALLVGGFVGQVIVNGLYGGGFSRGEIAFGFTAFGIAVLGFVLAWVFDPAFGTADIVVGLSGFAALIACFLVYLIAKYGLKGSFSMFHRTGRH
;
A
#
# COMPACT_ATOMS: atom_id res chain seq x y z
N MET A 1 -22.11 13.07 -13.47
CA MET A 1 -21.23 14.21 -13.15
C MET A 1 -20.64 14.00 -11.76
N LEU A 2 -19.33 14.23 -11.59
CA LEU A 2 -18.71 14.23 -10.25
C LEU A 2 -19.01 15.55 -9.55
N THR A 3 -19.20 15.52 -8.24
CA THR A 3 -19.29 16.76 -7.45
C THR A 3 -17.92 17.42 -7.35
N ILE A 4 -17.86 18.74 -7.14
CA ILE A 4 -16.60 19.48 -6.94
C ILE A 4 -15.75 18.82 -5.85
N ARG A 5 -16.37 18.48 -4.71
CA ARG A 5 -15.73 17.80 -3.59
C ARG A 5 -15.12 16.44 -3.95
N GLN A 6 -15.78 15.66 -4.83
CA GLN A 6 -15.23 14.39 -5.30
C GLN A 6 -14.03 14.57 -6.22
N THR A 7 -14.04 15.63 -7.04
CA THR A 7 -12.93 15.98 -7.93
C THR A 7 -11.71 16.42 -7.13
N GLU A 8 -11.88 17.30 -6.14
CA GLU A 8 -10.81 17.74 -5.23
C GLU A 8 -10.18 16.57 -4.47
N ARG A 9 -11.00 15.65 -3.92
CA ARG A 9 -10.48 14.43 -3.27
C ARG A 9 -9.59 13.63 -4.22
N ARG A 10 -10.04 13.42 -5.46
CA ARG A 10 -9.28 12.65 -6.46
C ARG A 10 -7.97 13.34 -6.80
N LEU A 11 -7.98 14.66 -6.99
CA LEU A 11 -6.76 15.43 -7.24
C LEU A 11 -5.77 15.33 -6.06
N ALA A 12 -6.25 15.43 -4.82
CA ALA A 12 -5.42 15.27 -3.63
C ALA A 12 -4.77 13.87 -3.55
N VAL A 13 -5.55 12.81 -3.81
CA VAL A 13 -5.03 11.43 -3.83
C VAL A 13 -3.99 11.24 -4.94
N VAL A 14 -4.26 11.76 -6.14
CA VAL A 14 -3.33 11.68 -7.28
C VAL A 14 -2.04 12.45 -6.99
N ALA A 15 -2.13 13.66 -6.45
CA ALA A 15 -0.96 14.46 -6.11
C ALA A 15 -0.11 13.77 -5.02
N LEU A 16 -0.76 13.23 -3.99
CA LEU A 16 -0.11 12.48 -2.93
C LEU A 16 0.67 11.28 -3.47
N TRP A 17 0.03 10.44 -4.31
CA TRP A 17 0.68 9.28 -4.88
C TRP A 17 1.67 9.61 -6.00
N GLY A 18 1.49 10.73 -6.70
CA GLY A 18 2.45 11.23 -7.68
C GLY A 18 3.81 11.54 -7.05
N VAL A 19 3.84 11.86 -5.76
CA VAL A 19 5.08 12.01 -5.00
C VAL A 19 5.44 10.71 -4.29
N ALA A 20 4.56 10.18 -3.42
CA ALA A 20 4.91 9.05 -2.57
C ALA A 20 5.23 7.77 -3.36
N GLY A 21 4.52 7.52 -4.47
CA GLY A 21 4.67 6.32 -5.30
C GLY A 21 6.03 6.26 -6.00
N PRO A 22 6.33 7.16 -6.95
CA PRO A 22 7.59 7.12 -7.70
C PRO A 22 8.83 7.24 -6.82
N PHE A 23 8.84 8.14 -5.83
CA PHE A 23 9.97 8.30 -4.93
C PHE A 23 10.13 7.08 -4.01
N GLY A 24 9.02 6.48 -3.55
CA GLY A 24 9.05 5.30 -2.70
C GLY A 24 9.63 4.10 -3.44
N LEU A 25 9.14 3.86 -4.66
CA LEU A 25 9.66 2.82 -5.55
C LEU A 25 11.12 3.06 -5.94
N GLY A 26 11.50 4.31 -6.24
CA GLY A 26 12.87 4.68 -6.56
C GLY A 26 13.84 4.44 -5.39
N LEU A 27 13.42 4.73 -4.16
CA LEU A 27 14.20 4.44 -2.95
C LEU A 27 14.30 2.94 -2.67
N ILE A 28 13.22 2.18 -2.86
CA ILE A 28 13.26 0.71 -2.76
C ILE A 28 14.25 0.14 -3.77
N GLN A 29 14.13 0.50 -5.05
CA GLN A 29 15.03 0.05 -6.11
C GLN A 29 16.49 0.44 -5.82
N SER A 30 16.73 1.66 -5.34
CA SER A 30 18.06 2.14 -4.97
C SER A 30 18.63 1.41 -3.75
N GLY A 31 17.78 1.04 -2.80
CA GLY A 31 18.14 0.25 -1.64
C GLY A 31 18.55 -1.16 -2.02
N LEU A 32 17.73 -1.84 -2.82
CA LEU A 32 18.01 -3.20 -3.32
C LEU A 32 19.28 -3.21 -4.18
N GLY A 33 19.40 -2.32 -5.16
CA GLY A 33 20.57 -2.26 -6.04
C GLY A 33 21.90 -1.90 -5.35
N ARG A 34 21.86 -1.43 -4.10
CA ARG A 34 23.05 -1.11 -3.29
C ARG A 34 23.20 -2.00 -2.05
N GLY A 35 22.32 -2.97 -1.85
CA GLY A 35 22.24 -3.76 -0.60
C GLY A 35 22.02 -2.90 0.66
N SER A 36 21.43 -1.71 0.52
CA SER A 36 21.21 -0.77 1.62
C SER A 36 19.83 -0.95 2.23
N ILE A 37 19.79 -1.59 3.40
CA ILE A 37 18.55 -1.81 4.16
C ILE A 37 17.86 -0.48 4.49
N ALA A 38 18.62 0.52 4.93
CA ALA A 38 18.07 1.81 5.31
C ALA A 38 17.35 2.52 4.15
N LEU A 39 17.95 2.54 2.96
CA LEU A 39 17.32 3.16 1.79
C LEU A 39 16.08 2.39 1.34
N GLY A 40 16.14 1.05 1.36
CA GLY A 40 14.99 0.20 1.02
C GLY A 40 13.81 0.42 1.97
N LEU A 41 14.06 0.41 3.28
CA LEU A 41 13.04 0.66 4.30
C LEU A 41 12.50 2.09 4.25
N LEU A 42 13.33 3.08 3.92
CA LEU A 42 12.88 4.47 3.72
C LEU A 42 11.87 4.57 2.57
N GLY A 43 12.10 3.84 1.48
CA GLY A 43 11.16 3.77 0.37
C GLY A 43 9.81 3.14 0.78
N PHE A 44 9.83 2.06 1.55
CA PHE A 44 8.60 1.49 2.13
C PHE A 44 7.91 2.43 3.12
N ALA A 45 8.67 3.15 3.96
CA ALA A 45 8.13 4.16 4.86
C ALA A 45 7.40 5.27 4.10
N LEU A 46 7.89 5.66 2.91
CA LEU A 46 7.21 6.62 2.05
C LEU A 46 5.91 6.06 1.45
N LEU A 47 5.87 4.79 1.05
CA LEU A 47 4.64 4.13 0.60
C LEU A 47 3.60 4.02 1.73
N VAL A 48 4.05 3.68 2.94
CA VAL A 48 3.22 3.70 4.15
C VAL A 48 2.69 5.12 4.42
N GLY A 49 3.55 6.13 4.31
CA GLY A 49 3.15 7.53 4.41
C GLY A 49 2.11 7.93 3.36
N GLY A 50 2.25 7.48 2.12
CA GLY A 50 1.25 7.67 1.06
C GLY A 50 -0.09 7.01 1.39
N PHE A 51 -0.08 5.78 1.90
CA PHE A 51 -1.28 5.10 2.37
C PHE A 51 -1.98 5.86 3.52
N VAL A 52 -1.24 6.23 4.56
CA VAL A 52 -1.75 7.00 5.70
C VAL A 52 -2.29 8.35 5.24
N GLY A 53 -1.56 9.05 4.35
CA GLY A 53 -2.00 10.31 3.77
C GLY A 53 -3.33 10.16 3.01
N GLN A 54 -3.52 9.08 2.25
CA GLN A 54 -4.79 8.82 1.57
C GLN A 54 -5.92 8.52 2.58
N VAL A 55 -5.64 7.83 3.69
CA VAL A 55 -6.61 7.65 4.77
C VAL A 55 -7.04 9.00 5.36
N ILE A 56 -6.10 9.91 5.61
CA ILE A 56 -6.38 11.27 6.09
C ILE A 56 -7.21 12.05 5.08
N VAL A 57 -6.81 12.06 3.80
CA VAL A 57 -7.58 12.70 2.72
C VAL A 57 -9.00 12.15 2.69
N ASN A 58 -9.16 10.82 2.73
CA ASN A 58 -10.48 10.20 2.77
C ASN A 58 -11.30 10.67 3.99
N GLY A 59 -10.69 10.83 5.16
CA GLY A 59 -11.33 11.39 6.35
C GLY A 59 -11.82 12.84 6.15
N LEU A 60 -10.96 13.72 5.62
CA LEU A 60 -11.30 15.13 5.37
C LEU A 60 -12.46 15.31 4.38
N TYR A 61 -12.50 14.46 3.34
CA TYR A 61 -13.55 14.50 2.32
C TYR A 61 -14.77 13.62 2.66
N GLY A 62 -14.84 13.02 3.86
CA GLY A 62 -15.99 12.24 4.34
C GLY A 62 -16.23 10.94 3.58
N GLY A 63 -15.16 10.31 3.09
CA GLY A 63 -15.22 9.15 2.21
C GLY A 63 -14.34 7.97 2.63
N GLY A 64 -14.27 6.98 1.76
CA GLY A 64 -13.38 5.83 1.87
C GLY A 64 -12.67 5.55 0.55
N PHE A 65 -11.90 4.46 0.53
CA PHE A 65 -11.31 3.99 -0.71
C PHE A 65 -12.39 3.65 -1.74
N SER A 66 -12.20 4.13 -2.97
CA SER A 66 -13.06 3.73 -4.08
C SER A 66 -12.75 2.30 -4.53
N ARG A 67 -13.68 1.63 -5.24
CA ARG A 67 -13.44 0.27 -5.78
C ARG A 67 -12.18 0.22 -6.65
N GLY A 68 -11.94 1.26 -7.45
CA GLY A 68 -10.73 1.37 -8.29
C GLY A 68 -9.46 1.54 -7.47
N GLU A 69 -9.48 2.33 -6.39
CA GLU A 69 -8.33 2.48 -5.48
C GLU A 69 -8.00 1.15 -4.77
N ILE A 70 -9.02 0.42 -4.32
CA ILE A 70 -8.84 -0.90 -3.69
C ILE A 70 -8.25 -1.90 -4.69
N ALA A 71 -8.84 -1.98 -5.89
CA ALA A 71 -8.35 -2.87 -6.95
C ALA A 71 -6.90 -2.53 -7.34
N PHE A 72 -6.58 -1.24 -7.51
CA PHE A 72 -5.22 -0.80 -7.81
C PHE A 72 -4.24 -1.19 -6.69
N GLY A 73 -4.60 -0.94 -5.42
CA GLY A 73 -3.75 -1.29 -4.27
C GLY A 73 -3.44 -2.79 -4.19
N PHE A 74 -4.46 -3.65 -4.32
CA PHE A 74 -4.25 -5.10 -4.31
C PHE A 74 -3.45 -5.60 -5.52
N THR A 75 -3.75 -5.10 -6.72
CA THR A 75 -3.01 -5.47 -7.93
C THR A 75 -1.55 -5.04 -7.84
N ALA A 76 -1.28 -3.81 -7.43
CA ALA A 76 0.08 -3.31 -7.25
C ALA A 76 0.85 -4.11 -6.20
N PHE A 77 0.22 -4.42 -5.05
CA PHE A 77 0.81 -5.26 -4.03
C PHE A 77 1.10 -6.68 -4.54
N GLY A 78 0.15 -7.29 -5.26
CA GLY A 78 0.33 -8.62 -5.85
C GLY A 78 1.47 -8.66 -6.87
N ILE A 79 1.55 -7.66 -7.76
CA ILE A 79 2.67 -7.53 -8.71
C ILE A 79 4.00 -7.37 -7.98
N ALA A 80 4.04 -6.56 -6.92
CA ALA A 80 5.26 -6.35 -6.14
C ALA A 80 5.73 -7.63 -5.42
N VAL A 81 4.82 -8.39 -4.82
CA VAL A 81 5.13 -9.67 -4.16
C VAL A 81 5.59 -10.70 -5.20
N LEU A 82 4.91 -10.81 -6.34
CA LEU A 82 5.34 -11.70 -7.41
C LEU A 82 6.72 -11.30 -7.94
N GLY A 83 6.96 -10.02 -8.18
CA GLY A 83 8.27 -9.51 -8.61
C GLY A 83 9.37 -9.81 -7.61
N PHE A 84 9.09 -9.67 -6.31
CA PHE A 84 10.02 -10.04 -5.25
C PHE A 84 10.34 -11.54 -5.23
N VAL A 85 9.34 -12.41 -5.37
CA VAL A 85 9.55 -13.87 -5.43
C VAL A 85 10.34 -14.25 -6.67
N LEU A 86 10.04 -13.66 -7.82
CA LEU A 86 10.80 -13.88 -9.05
C LEU A 86 12.25 -13.42 -8.89
N ALA A 87 12.49 -12.24 -8.31
CA ALA A 87 13.84 -11.76 -8.03
C ALA A 87 14.58 -12.72 -7.09
N TRP A 88 13.93 -13.19 -6.02
CA TRP A 88 14.54 -14.14 -5.09
C TRP A 88 14.92 -15.48 -5.74
N VAL A 89 14.13 -15.96 -6.70
CA VAL A 89 14.38 -17.24 -7.38
C VAL A 89 15.42 -17.11 -8.50
N PHE A 90 15.39 -16.01 -9.25
CA PHE A 90 16.15 -15.89 -10.51
C PHE A 90 17.39 -15.00 -10.41
N ASP A 91 17.49 -14.12 -9.40
CA ASP A 91 18.65 -13.24 -9.23
C ASP A 91 19.68 -13.89 -8.29
N PRO A 92 20.85 -14.34 -8.79
CA PRO A 92 21.90 -14.91 -7.95
C PRO A 92 22.55 -13.88 -7.01
N ALA A 93 22.36 -12.58 -7.26
CA ALA A 93 22.83 -11.51 -6.39
C ALA A 93 21.83 -11.18 -5.26
N PHE A 94 20.69 -11.85 -5.21
CA PHE A 94 19.65 -11.59 -4.21
C PHE A 94 20.13 -11.94 -2.80
N GLY A 95 20.41 -10.91 -2.01
CA GLY A 95 21.07 -11.03 -0.73
C GLY A 95 20.13 -11.03 0.47
N THR A 96 20.70 -11.24 1.66
CA THR A 96 19.95 -11.13 2.92
C THR A 96 19.37 -9.73 3.13
N ALA A 97 20.05 -8.68 2.67
CA ALA A 97 19.55 -7.32 2.77
C ALA A 97 18.23 -7.13 1.99
N ASP A 98 18.13 -7.69 0.79
CA ASP A 98 16.94 -7.63 -0.06
C ASP A 98 15.76 -8.36 0.58
N ILE A 99 16.04 -9.53 1.18
CA ILE A 99 15.06 -10.30 1.95
C ILE A 99 14.52 -9.48 3.11
N VAL A 100 15.41 -8.87 3.92
CA VAL A 100 15.01 -8.06 5.08
C VAL A 100 14.18 -6.86 4.64
N VAL A 101 14.60 -6.15 3.60
CA VAL A 101 13.88 -4.99 3.06
C VAL A 101 12.49 -5.39 2.57
N GLY A 102 12.40 -6.41 1.72
CA GLY A 102 11.13 -6.83 1.13
C GLY A 102 10.15 -7.38 2.16
N LEU A 103 10.58 -8.31 3.01
CA LEU A 103 9.70 -8.89 4.02
C LEU A 103 9.22 -7.85 5.04
N SER A 104 10.11 -6.99 5.52
CA SER A 104 9.74 -5.93 6.47
C SER A 104 8.78 -4.93 5.82
N GLY A 105 9.03 -4.55 4.57
CA GLY A 105 8.20 -3.64 3.81
C GLY A 105 6.79 -4.18 3.55
N PHE A 106 6.68 -5.43 3.09
CA PHE A 106 5.39 -6.08 2.87
C PHE A 106 4.63 -6.28 4.18
N ALA A 107 5.31 -6.70 5.25
CA ALA A 107 4.71 -6.82 6.57
C ALA A 107 4.16 -5.47 7.06
N ALA A 108 4.91 -4.37 6.88
CA ALA A 108 4.46 -3.03 7.25
C ALA A 108 3.22 -2.59 6.46
N LEU A 109 3.17 -2.83 5.15
CA LEU A 109 2.00 -2.51 4.33
C LEU A 109 0.76 -3.31 4.74
N ILE A 110 0.92 -4.63 4.98
CA ILE A 110 -0.15 -5.49 5.50
C ILE A 110 -0.63 -4.98 6.86
N ALA A 111 0.30 -4.67 7.78
CA ALA A 111 -0.03 -4.16 9.10
C ALA A 111 -0.83 -2.85 9.01
N CYS A 112 -0.40 -1.89 8.18
CA CYS A 112 -1.14 -0.64 7.95
C CYS A 112 -2.55 -0.88 7.41
N PHE A 113 -2.69 -1.81 6.45
CA PHE A 113 -3.99 -2.17 5.91
C PHE A 113 -4.91 -2.79 6.98
N LEU A 114 -4.39 -3.72 7.79
CA LEU A 114 -5.15 -4.33 8.89
C LEU A 114 -5.54 -3.30 9.95
N VAL A 115 -4.62 -2.41 10.34
CA VAL A 115 -4.91 -1.31 11.26
C VAL A 115 -6.01 -0.40 10.71
N TYR A 116 -5.98 -0.08 9.41
CA TYR A 116 -7.05 0.68 8.77
C TYR A 116 -8.40 -0.03 8.85
N LEU A 117 -8.45 -1.34 8.54
CA LEU A 117 -9.69 -2.11 8.62
C LEU A 117 -10.26 -2.12 10.04
N ILE A 118 -9.41 -2.34 11.03
CA ILE A 118 -9.78 -2.34 12.44
C ILE A 118 -10.29 -0.96 12.87
N ALA A 119 -9.56 0.10 12.52
CA ALA A 119 -9.91 1.46 12.91
C ALA A 119 -11.24 1.92 12.27
N LYS A 120 -11.52 1.51 11.03
CA LYS A 120 -12.71 1.96 10.30
C LYS A 120 -13.95 1.11 10.55
N TYR A 121 -13.81 -0.21 10.66
CA TYR A 121 -14.94 -1.14 10.73
C TYR A 121 -15.09 -1.81 12.11
N GLY A 122 -14.11 -1.61 13.01
CA GLY A 122 -14.05 -2.27 14.31
C GLY A 122 -13.68 -3.76 14.22
N LEU A 123 -13.20 -4.33 15.34
CA LEU A 123 -12.88 -5.77 15.44
C LEU A 123 -14.10 -6.69 15.25
N LYS A 124 -15.32 -6.19 15.50
CA LYS A 124 -16.57 -6.96 15.37
C LYS A 124 -17.26 -6.83 14.00
N GLY A 125 -17.00 -5.78 13.23
CA GLY A 125 -17.56 -5.59 11.88
C GLY A 125 -16.87 -6.40 10.79
N SER A 126 -15.63 -6.86 11.02
CA SER A 126 -14.89 -7.73 10.10
C SER A 126 -15.52 -9.13 9.97
N PHE A 127 -16.15 -9.65 11.04
CA PHE A 127 -16.84 -10.94 11.03
C PHE A 127 -18.24 -10.88 10.40
N SER A 128 -18.94 -9.72 10.45
CA SER A 128 -20.31 -9.62 9.91
C SER A 128 -20.37 -9.61 8.39
N MET A 129 -19.24 -9.43 7.68
CA MET A 129 -19.21 -9.48 6.21
C MET A 129 -19.32 -10.91 5.66
N PHE A 130 -18.88 -11.92 6.44
CA PHE A 130 -19.00 -13.34 6.07
C PHE A 130 -20.39 -13.93 6.32
N HIS A 131 -21.28 -13.24 7.04
CA HIS A 131 -22.65 -13.71 7.30
C HIS A 131 -23.69 -13.20 6.30
N ARG A 132 -23.33 -12.30 5.38
CA ARG A 132 -24.28 -11.75 4.39
C ARG A 132 -24.38 -12.57 3.08
N THR A 133 -23.55 -13.60 2.92
CA THR A 133 -23.52 -14.49 1.73
C THR A 133 -24.29 -15.81 1.95
N GLY A 134 -25.06 -15.93 3.05
CA GLY A 134 -25.80 -17.15 3.41
C GLY A 134 -27.32 -17.08 3.17
N ARG A 135 -27.81 -16.12 2.38
CA ARG A 135 -29.24 -16.05 1.99
C ARG A 135 -29.36 -15.65 0.52
N HIS A 136 -29.14 -16.64 -0.33
CA HIS A 136 -29.81 -16.75 -1.62
C HIS A 136 -30.73 -17.96 -1.56
#